data_AF-A0A1X1JV16-F1
#
_entry.id   AF-A0A1X1JV16-F1
#
_cell.length_a   1.000
_cell.length_b   1.000
_cell.length_c   1.000
_cell.angle_alpha   90.00
_cell.angle_beta   90.00
_cell.angle_gamma   90.00
#
_symmetry.space_group_name_H-M   'P 1'
#
loop_
_entity.id
_entity.type
_entity.pdbx_description
1 polymer ?
#
loop_
_entity_poly.entity_id
_entity_poly.type
_entity_poly.pdbx_seq_one_letter_code
_entity_poly.pdbx_strand_id
1 'polypeptide(L)'
;DLTKRDTLDMKTWGKEKSMVYLVIPDNDSTFRFLSALFFSTVFQTLTRQADIDFKGQLPLHVRVYLDEFANIGEIPDFAEQTSTVRSRNMSLVPILQNIAQLQGLYK
;
A
#
# COMPACT_ATOMS: atom_id res chain seq x y z
N ASP A 1 3.00 17.25 -15.90
CA ASP A 1 1.64 17.55 -15.39
C ASP A 1 1.03 16.45 -14.54
N LEU A 2 1.28 15.16 -14.81
CA LEU A 2 0.70 14.03 -14.05
C LEU A 2 1.00 14.03 -12.53
N THR A 3 2.10 14.63 -12.07
CA THR A 3 2.53 14.65 -10.65
C THR A 3 2.33 16.00 -9.96
N LYS A 4 1.75 17.00 -10.64
CA LYS A 4 1.76 18.39 -10.17
C LYS A 4 0.67 18.70 -9.13
N ARG A 5 -0.37 17.86 -9.04
CA ARG A 5 -1.50 18.02 -8.12
C ARG A 5 -1.79 16.69 -7.43
N ASP A 6 -1.57 16.66 -6.12
CA ASP A 6 -2.07 15.59 -5.26
C ASP A 6 -3.54 15.90 -4.93
N THR A 7 -4.44 15.03 -5.37
CA THR A 7 -5.89 15.12 -5.09
C THR A 7 -6.38 14.04 -4.14
N LEU A 8 -5.50 13.12 -3.74
CA LEU A 8 -5.83 11.98 -2.90
C LEU A 8 -5.85 12.35 -1.42
N ASP A 9 -5.16 13.43 -1.05
CA ASP A 9 -5.01 13.94 0.31
C ASP A 9 -4.73 12.82 1.32
N MET A 10 -3.69 12.03 1.02
CA MET A 10 -3.35 10.80 1.75
C MET A 10 -3.17 11.02 3.26
N LYS A 11 -2.83 12.24 3.67
CA LYS A 11 -2.67 12.63 5.08
C LYS A 11 -3.96 12.58 5.88
N THR A 12 -5.13 12.55 5.24
CA THR A 12 -6.43 12.42 5.90
C THR A 12 -6.76 10.97 6.23
N TRP A 13 -6.17 9.99 5.53
CA TRP A 13 -6.59 8.59 5.59
C TRP A 13 -6.36 7.94 6.96
N GLY A 14 -5.41 8.46 7.76
CA GLY A 14 -5.19 8.05 9.14
C GLY A 14 -6.00 8.83 10.19
N LYS A 15 -6.82 9.81 9.78
CA LYS A 15 -7.55 10.74 10.68
C LYS A 15 -9.06 10.69 10.50
N GLU A 16 -9.49 10.40 9.27
CA GLU A 16 -10.89 10.40 8.87
C GLU A 16 -11.25 9.08 8.20
N LYS A 17 -12.54 8.71 8.21
CA LYS A 17 -12.99 7.48 7.56
C LYS A 17 -12.97 7.67 6.05
N SER A 18 -12.04 6.99 5.39
CA SER A 18 -11.85 7.07 3.93
C SER A 18 -11.84 5.68 3.30
N MET A 19 -12.29 5.60 2.04
CA MET A 19 -12.19 4.42 1.20
C MET A 19 -11.55 4.80 -0.13
N VAL A 20 -10.53 4.05 -0.53
CA VAL A 20 -9.76 4.28 -1.75
C VAL A 20 -9.75 3.00 -2.56
N TYR A 21 -10.13 3.10 -3.83
CA TYR A 21 -10.14 2.00 -4.76
C TYR A 21 -9.07 2.23 -5.83
N LEU A 22 -8.13 1.30 -5.94
CA LEU A 22 -7.14 1.27 -7.00
C LEU A 22 -7.58 0.24 -8.05
N VAL A 23 -8.09 0.71 -9.18
CA VAL A 23 -8.50 -0.16 -10.30
C VAL A 23 -7.33 -0.30 -11.26
N ILE A 24 -6.75 -1.49 -11.33
CA ILE A 24 -5.61 -1.80 -12.19
C ILE A 24 -6.12 -2.60 -13.39
N PRO A 25 -5.86 -2.17 -14.64
CA PRO A 25 -6.18 -2.97 -15.82
C PRO A 25 -5.41 -4.29 -15.80
N ASP A 26 -6.12 -5.40 -16.03
CA ASP A 26 -5.61 -6.78 -16.12
C ASP A 26 -4.83 -7.05 -17.41
N ASN A 27 -5.15 -6.30 -18.47
CA ASN A 27 -4.71 -6.57 -19.85
C ASN A 27 -3.29 -6.09 -20.17
N ASP A 28 -2.69 -5.26 -19.31
CA ASP A 28 -1.43 -4.58 -19.62
C ASP A 28 -0.47 -4.52 -18.42
N SER A 29 0.57 -5.36 -18.47
CA SER A 29 1.64 -5.38 -17.47
C SER A 29 2.48 -4.08 -17.43
N THR A 30 2.37 -3.22 -18.45
CA THR A 30 3.14 -1.98 -18.57
C THR A 30 2.92 -1.03 -17.39
N PHE A 31 1.76 -1.08 -16.74
CA PHE A 31 1.41 -0.16 -15.64
C PHE A 31 1.56 -0.78 -14.24
N ARG A 32 2.10 -2.00 -14.11
CA ARG A 32 2.34 -2.63 -12.80
C ARG A 32 3.24 -1.78 -11.91
N PHE A 33 4.27 -1.12 -12.49
CA PHE A 33 5.16 -0.23 -11.74
C PHE A 33 4.42 0.97 -11.12
N LEU A 34 3.33 1.46 -11.71
CA LEU A 34 2.54 2.55 -11.13
C LEU A 34 1.83 2.10 -9.86
N SER A 35 1.34 0.86 -9.82
CA SER A 35 0.71 0.28 -8.64
C SER A 35 1.73 0.12 -7.52
N ALA A 36 2.91 -0.43 -7.83
CA ALA A 36 4.01 -0.52 -6.87
C ALA A 36 4.43 0.87 -6.33
N LEU A 37 4.59 1.86 -7.21
CA LEU A 37 4.92 3.24 -6.83
C LEU A 37 3.84 3.88 -5.95
N PHE A 38 2.57 3.64 -6.26
CA PHE A 38 1.44 4.09 -5.46
C PHE A 38 1.52 3.53 -4.04
N PHE A 39 1.66 2.21 -3.89
CA PHE A 39 1.76 1.58 -2.56
C PHE A 39 2.96 2.08 -1.76
N SER A 40 4.13 2.18 -2.40
CA SER A 40 5.34 2.75 -1.76
C SER A 40 5.11 4.18 -1.27
N THR A 41 4.45 5.01 -2.09
CA THR A 41 4.13 6.40 -1.72
C THR A 41 3.15 6.46 -0.54
N VAL A 42 2.13 5.61 -0.53
CA VAL A 42 1.15 5.53 0.56
C VAL A 42 1.82 5.10 1.86
N PHE A 43 2.59 4.01 1.87
CA PHE A 43 3.25 3.53 3.09
C PHE A 43 4.27 4.54 3.61
N GLN A 44 5.08 5.13 2.74
CA GLN A 44 6.06 6.14 3.16
C GLN A 44 5.36 7.37 3.76
N THR A 45 4.29 7.86 3.13
CA THR A 45 3.56 9.05 3.58
C THR A 45 2.89 8.82 4.93
N LEU A 46 2.17 7.71 5.07
CA LEU A 46 1.43 7.36 6.28
C LEU A 46 2.35 6.97 7.43
N THR A 47 3.44 6.24 7.17
CA THR A 47 4.45 5.92 8.19
C THR A 47 5.11 7.19 8.71
N ARG A 48 5.53 8.09 7.81
CA ARG A 48 6.11 9.37 8.19
C ARG A 48 5.14 10.22 9.01
N GLN A 49 3.88 10.23 8.63
CA GLN A 49 2.84 10.93 9.39
C GLN A 49 2.64 10.33 10.78
N ALA A 50 2.58 9.00 10.91
CA ALA A 50 2.48 8.33 12.20
C ALA A 50 3.65 8.73 13.12
N ASP A 51 4.88 8.69 12.59
CA ASP A 51 6.09 8.97 13.36
C ASP A 51 6.22 10.44 13.77
N ILE A 52 5.93 11.39 12.86
CA ILE A 52 6.12 12.83 13.10
C ILE A 52 4.91 13.45 13.80
N ASP A 53 3.69 13.17 13.33
CA ASP A 53 2.49 13.89 13.76
C ASP A 53 1.80 13.19 14.95
N PHE A 54 2.00 11.87 15.13
CA PHE A 54 1.20 11.05 16.05
C PHE A 54 2.01 10.14 16.99
N LYS A 55 3.30 10.45 17.21
CA LYS A 55 4.16 9.74 18.18
C LYS A 55 4.26 8.22 17.90
N GLY A 56 4.22 7.84 16.63
CA GLY A 56 4.47 6.49 16.15
C GLY A 56 3.23 5.70 15.71
N GLN A 57 2.00 6.20 15.87
CA GLN A 57 0.78 5.47 15.48
C GLN A 57 -0.30 6.37 14.89
N LEU A 58 -0.90 5.97 13.77
CA LEU A 58 -2.05 6.70 13.21
C LEU A 58 -3.27 6.60 14.15
N PRO A 59 -4.05 7.69 14.33
CA PRO A 59 -5.26 7.70 15.15
C PRO A 59 -6.31 6.68 14.69
N LEU A 60 -6.51 6.54 13.37
CA LEU A 60 -7.37 5.54 12.77
C LEU A 60 -6.55 4.47 12.08
N HIS A 61 -7.02 3.23 12.21
CA HIS A 61 -6.36 2.07 11.64
C HIS A 61 -6.56 1.99 10.13
N VAL A 62 -5.48 2.06 9.36
CA VAL A 62 -5.53 1.98 7.89
C VAL A 62 -5.29 0.53 7.45
N ARG A 63 -6.25 -0.06 6.72
CA ARG A 63 -6.12 -1.40 6.13
C ARG A 63 -5.99 -1.32 4.63
N VAL A 64 -5.02 -2.04 4.09
CA VAL A 64 -4.82 -2.21 2.66
C VAL A 64 -5.16 -3.64 2.28
N TYR A 65 -6.20 -3.80 1.47
CA TYR A 65 -6.61 -5.08 0.91
C TYR A 65 -5.98 -5.22 -0.48
N LEU A 66 -5.25 -6.31 -0.71
CA LEU A 66 -4.57 -6.58 -1.97
C LEU A 66 -5.23 -7.82 -2.60
N ASP A 67 -6.36 -7.60 -3.30
CA ASP A 67 -7.21 -8.64 -3.91
C ASP A 67 -6.45 -9.52 -4.91
N GLU A 68 -5.47 -8.94 -5.62
CA GLU A 68 -4.66 -9.69 -6.56
C GLU A 68 -3.17 -9.37 -6.45
N PHE A 69 -2.60 -9.75 -5.31
CA PHE A 69 -1.20 -9.52 -4.98
C PHE A 69 -0.23 -10.00 -6.07
N ALA A 70 -0.54 -11.11 -6.74
CA ALA A 70 0.25 -11.65 -7.85
C ALA A 70 0.36 -10.70 -9.07
N ASN A 71 -0.67 -9.87 -9.30
CA ASN A 71 -0.74 -8.97 -10.46
C ASN A 71 -0.12 -7.59 -10.19
N ILE A 72 0.04 -7.20 -8.93
CA ILE A 72 0.68 -5.93 -8.54
C ILE A 72 2.17 -5.94 -8.90
N GLY A 73 2.79 -7.13 -8.97
CA GLY A 73 4.23 -7.32 -9.14
C GLY A 73 4.95 -7.44 -7.80
N GLU A 74 6.29 -7.46 -7.83
CA GLU A 74 7.09 -7.49 -6.61
C GLU A 74 6.97 -6.15 -5.88
N ILE A 75 6.46 -6.18 -4.64
CA ILE A 75 6.59 -5.06 -3.71
C ILE A 75 7.93 -5.24 -2.99
N PRO A 76 8.91 -4.33 -3.19
CA PRO A 76 10.20 -4.41 -2.51
C PRO A 76 10.00 -4.46 -0.99
N ASP A 77 10.77 -5.32 -0.33
CA ASP A 77 10.81 -5.44 1.13
C ASP A 77 9.44 -5.66 1.79
N PHE A 78 8.49 -6.29 1.09
CA PHE A 78 7.11 -6.45 1.57
C PHE A 78 7.03 -7.07 2.98
N ALA A 79 7.86 -8.06 3.29
CA ALA A 79 7.91 -8.66 4.62
C ALA A 79 8.35 -7.65 5.70
N GLU A 80 9.37 -6.83 5.43
CA GLU A 80 9.82 -5.79 6.35
C GLU A 80 8.79 -4.65 6.47
N GLN A 81 8.18 -4.27 5.35
CA GLN A 81 7.09 -3.30 5.29
C GLN A 81 5.91 -3.77 6.16
N THR A 82 5.48 -5.02 6.07
CA THR A 82 4.37 -5.56 6.88
C THR A 82 4.65 -5.49 8.38
N SER A 83 5.90 -5.73 8.79
CA SER A 83 6.31 -5.58 10.19
C SER A 83 6.31 -4.12 10.63
N THR A 84 6.85 -3.24 9.80
CA THR A 84 6.98 -1.81 10.08
C THR A 84 5.62 -1.14 10.20
N VAL A 85 4.72 -1.36 9.24
CA VAL A 85 3.40 -0.70 9.21
C VAL A 85 2.51 -1.14 10.37
N ARG A 86 2.67 -2.37 10.88
CA ARG A 86 1.90 -2.87 12.04
C ARG A 86 2.06 -1.98 13.26
N SER A 87 3.30 -1.59 13.57
CA SER A 87 3.60 -0.74 14.72
C SER A 87 3.03 0.68 14.60
N ARG A 88 2.67 1.12 13.37
CA ARG A 88 2.09 2.43 13.03
C ARG A 88 0.55 2.42 12.96
N ASN A 89 -0.08 1.37 13.46
CA ASN A 89 -1.53 1.16 13.38
C ASN A 89 -2.04 1.01 11.93
N MET A 90 -1.29 0.28 11.10
CA MET A 90 -1.69 -0.08 9.74
C MET A 90 -1.64 -1.60 9.55
N SER A 91 -2.34 -2.12 8.54
CA SER A 91 -2.33 -3.56 8.23
C SER A 91 -2.46 -3.84 6.74
N LEU A 92 -1.80 -4.90 6.32
CA LEU A 92 -1.81 -5.43 4.97
C LEU A 92 -2.56 -6.75 4.95
N VAL A 93 -3.51 -6.89 4.05
CA VAL A 93 -4.32 -8.10 3.86
C VAL A 93 -4.13 -8.57 2.42
N PRO A 94 -3.03 -9.29 2.13
CA PRO A 94 -2.85 -9.92 0.82
C PRO A 94 -3.85 -11.06 0.65
N ILE A 95 -4.57 -11.05 -0.46
CA ILE A 95 -5.48 -12.11 -0.87
C ILE A 95 -4.77 -12.89 -1.98
N LEU A 96 -4.70 -14.21 -1.80
CA LEU A 96 -3.99 -15.10 -2.68
C LEU A 96 -4.96 -16.15 -3.20
N GLN A 97 -4.98 -16.36 -4.51
CA GLN A 97 -5.77 -17.43 -5.12
C GLN A 97 -5.09 -18.79 -4.93
N ASN A 98 -3.75 -18.82 -4.91
CA ASN A 98 -2.96 -20.01 -4.59
C ASN A 98 -1.60 -19.68 -3.97
N ILE A 99 -0.99 -20.66 -3.29
CA ILE A 99 0.32 -20.53 -2.64
C ILE A 99 1.47 -20.48 -3.67
N ALA A 100 1.30 -21.09 -4.86
CA ALA A 100 2.33 -21.12 -5.89
C ALA A 100 2.68 -19.72 -6.44
N GLN A 101 1.72 -18.79 -6.44
CA GLN A 101 1.93 -17.39 -6.81
C GLN A 101 2.93 -16.67 -5.89
N LEU A 102 2.92 -16.97 -4.58
CA LEU A 102 3.92 -16.44 -3.64
C LEU A 102 5.33 -16.92 -3.99
N GLN A 103 5.47 -18.21 -4.31
CA GLN A 103 6.77 -18.83 -4.63
C GLN A 103 7.37 -18.33 -5.94
N GLY A 104 6.53 -17.86 -6.87
CA GLY A 104 6.98 -17.27 -8.13
C GLY A 104 7.47 -15.81 -7.99
N LEU A 105 6.94 -15.07 -7.02
CA LEU A 105 7.30 -13.67 -6.77
C LEU A 105 8.52 -13.50 -5.86
N TYR A 106 8.69 -14.39 -4.87
CA TYR A 106 9.80 -14.34 -3.92
C TYR A 106 10.65 -15.60 -4.06
N LYS A 107 11.67 -15.54 -4.92
CA LYS A 107 12.72 -16.57 -5.03
C LYS A 107 13.93 -16.20 -4.19
#